data_AF-A0A3C1TNL9-F1
#
_entry.id   AF-A0A3C1TNL9-F1
#
_cell.length_a   1.000
_cell.length_b   1.000
_cell.length_c   1.000
_cell.angle_alpha   90.00
_cell.angle_beta   90.00
_cell.angle_gamma   90.00
#
_symmetry.space_group_name_H-M   'P 1'
#
loop_
_entity.id
_entity.type
_entity.pdbx_description
1 polymer ?
#
loop_
_entity_poly.entity_id
_entity_poly.type
_entity_poly.pdbx_seq_one_letter_code
_entity_poly.pdbx_strand_id
1 'polypeptide(L)'
;MLKMFSSTERLKNKTLKHLEMYSRPNLDFFLLTAFASAIISFGLILDNSSIIIGGMVVAPLITPFFGLSISLILLRIKETFETIGSIILGIFVAVVISFIIGYITNLAFIGTFDNTTEILSRTKPDVLYFIVAVLSGLIGSYAYVRPTLSERIVGIAISAAIVPPLAVVGLSLAKMDIKMITSSSILFLINFLGICLGSILMFIILGFGKEKESKL
;
A
#
# COMPACT_ATOMS: atom_id res chain seq x y z
N MET A 1 -7.62 -33.47 15.97
CA MET A 1 -8.25 -32.16 16.20
C MET A 1 -7.36 -31.18 16.98
N LEU A 2 -6.73 -31.59 18.10
CA LEU A 2 -5.80 -30.75 18.89
C LEU A 2 -4.51 -30.29 18.17
N LYS A 3 -3.93 -31.09 17.26
CA LYS A 3 -2.74 -30.69 16.45
C LYS A 3 -3.01 -29.57 15.42
N MET A 4 -4.27 -29.38 15.03
CA MET A 4 -4.67 -28.38 14.02
C MET A 4 -4.89 -26.99 14.65
N PHE A 5 -5.32 -26.96 15.92
CA PHE A 5 -5.44 -25.72 16.68
C PHE A 5 -4.05 -25.16 17.07
N SER A 6 -3.11 -26.02 17.49
CA SER A 6 -1.76 -25.57 17.87
C SER A 6 -0.92 -25.05 16.71
N SER A 7 -1.14 -25.54 15.47
CA SER A 7 -0.51 -24.98 14.27
C SER A 7 -1.05 -23.60 13.91
N THR A 8 -2.35 -23.38 14.12
CA THR A 8 -3.02 -22.11 13.80
C THR A 8 -2.62 -21.00 14.76
N GLU A 9 -2.49 -21.32 16.06
CA GLU A 9 -2.06 -20.38 17.09
C GLU A 9 -0.57 -20.01 16.98
N ARG A 10 0.31 -20.98 16.64
CA ARG A 10 1.71 -20.70 16.28
C ARG A 10 1.84 -19.78 15.07
N LEU A 11 1.00 -19.98 14.05
CA LEU A 11 1.02 -19.18 12.82
C LEU A 11 0.56 -17.73 13.09
N LYS A 12 -0.48 -17.55 13.91
CA LYS A 12 -0.93 -16.22 14.38
C LYS A 12 0.17 -15.50 15.14
N ASN A 13 0.77 -16.15 16.15
CA ASN A 13 1.84 -15.55 16.95
C ASN A 13 3.07 -15.20 16.11
N LYS A 14 3.42 -16.01 15.11
CA LYS A 14 4.50 -15.69 14.16
C LYS A 14 4.15 -14.47 13.30
N THR A 15 2.91 -14.39 12.82
CA THR A 15 2.42 -13.26 12.01
C THR A 15 2.40 -11.97 12.82
N LEU A 16 1.93 -12.01 14.07
CA LEU A 16 1.90 -10.86 14.97
C LEU A 16 3.31 -10.35 15.28
N LYS A 17 4.26 -11.24 15.57
CA LYS A 17 5.67 -10.87 15.76
C LYS A 17 6.30 -10.28 14.50
N HIS A 18 5.95 -10.81 13.32
CA HIS A 18 6.41 -10.26 12.04
C HIS A 18 5.86 -8.84 11.86
N LEU A 19 4.58 -8.62 12.12
CA LEU A 19 3.97 -7.30 12.04
C LEU A 19 4.57 -6.32 13.04
N GLU A 20 4.76 -6.71 14.30
CA GLU A 20 5.39 -5.84 15.31
C GLU A 20 6.82 -5.42 14.90
N MET A 21 7.57 -6.30 14.22
CA MET A 21 8.93 -6.03 13.75
C MET A 21 8.98 -5.07 12.54
N TYR A 22 7.95 -5.08 11.69
CA TYR A 22 7.90 -4.29 10.44
C TYR A 22 6.87 -3.14 10.46
N SER A 23 6.07 -3.01 11.53
CA SER A 23 5.15 -1.88 11.75
C SER A 23 5.89 -0.59 12.12
N ARG A 24 7.18 -0.68 12.49
CA ARG A 24 8.02 0.49 12.69
C ARG A 24 8.73 0.84 11.38
N PRO A 25 8.58 2.06 10.86
CA PRO A 25 9.17 2.43 9.59
C PRO A 25 10.69 2.55 9.81
N ASN A 26 11.43 1.60 9.27
CA ASN A 26 12.89 1.61 9.27
C ASN A 26 13.41 2.48 8.11
N LEU A 27 14.69 2.84 8.13
CA LEU A 27 15.33 3.57 7.03
C LEU A 27 15.12 2.88 5.68
N ASP A 28 15.17 1.55 5.64
CA ASP A 28 14.92 0.77 4.42
C ASP A 28 13.53 1.01 3.85
N PHE A 29 12.50 1.15 4.71
CA PHE A 29 11.14 1.43 4.27
C PHE A 29 11.07 2.76 3.52
N PHE A 30 11.70 3.81 4.06
CA PHE A 30 11.71 5.13 3.45
C PHE A 30 12.55 5.16 2.17
N LEU A 31 13.73 4.55 2.18
CA LEU A 31 14.61 4.48 1.01
C LEU A 31 13.93 3.73 -0.14
N LEU A 32 13.38 2.54 0.12
CA LEU A 32 12.69 1.76 -0.91
C LEU A 32 11.42 2.46 -1.40
N THR A 33 10.67 3.13 -0.52
CA THR A 33 9.51 3.93 -0.93
C THR A 33 9.93 5.11 -1.83
N ALA A 34 11.04 5.78 -1.51
CA ALA A 34 11.57 6.86 -2.32
C ALA A 34 12.01 6.36 -3.71
N PHE A 35 12.82 5.29 -3.77
CA PHE A 35 13.25 4.71 -5.05
C PHE A 35 12.09 4.16 -5.87
N ALA A 36 11.14 3.46 -5.25
CA ALA A 36 9.94 2.96 -5.94
C ALA A 36 9.12 4.11 -6.54
N SER A 37 8.88 5.17 -5.75
CA SER A 37 8.14 6.35 -6.21
C SER A 37 8.88 7.08 -7.33
N ALA A 38 10.21 7.10 -7.30
CA ALA A 38 11.01 7.67 -8.37
C ALA A 38 10.87 6.87 -9.68
N ILE A 39 11.05 5.55 -9.62
CA ILE A 39 10.92 4.65 -10.78
C ILE A 39 9.51 4.76 -11.37
N ILE A 40 8.48 4.74 -10.52
CA ILE A 40 7.08 4.85 -10.95
C ILE A 40 6.82 6.23 -11.58
N SER A 41 7.35 7.31 -11.01
CA SER A 41 7.20 8.66 -11.58
C SER A 41 7.80 8.75 -12.98
N PHE A 42 9.00 8.22 -13.19
CA PHE A 42 9.60 8.15 -14.52
C PHE A 42 8.79 7.25 -15.46
N GLY A 43 8.32 6.10 -15.00
CA GLY A 43 7.45 5.22 -15.79
C GLY A 43 6.15 5.89 -16.21
N LEU A 44 5.54 6.69 -15.34
CA LEU A 44 4.34 7.49 -15.62
C LEU A 44 4.63 8.57 -16.66
N ILE A 45 5.73 9.31 -16.52
CA ILE A 45 6.14 10.36 -17.49
C ILE A 45 6.47 9.74 -18.86
N LEU A 46 7.07 8.55 -18.89
CA LEU A 46 7.45 7.84 -20.11
C LEU A 46 6.30 7.02 -20.75
N ASP A 47 5.10 7.03 -20.15
CA ASP A 47 3.95 6.19 -20.53
C ASP A 47 4.32 4.69 -20.64
N ASN A 48 5.15 4.19 -19.72
CA ASN A 48 5.72 2.84 -19.76
C ASN A 48 5.27 2.00 -18.57
N SER A 49 4.26 1.16 -18.80
CA SER A 49 3.71 0.24 -17.80
C SER A 49 4.73 -0.77 -17.25
N SER A 50 5.74 -1.17 -18.04
CA SER A 50 6.77 -2.12 -17.59
C SER A 50 7.69 -1.50 -16.52
N ILE A 51 8.06 -0.23 -16.68
CA ILE A 51 8.84 0.52 -15.68
C ILE A 51 8.01 0.72 -14.41
N ILE A 52 6.73 1.08 -14.57
CA ILE A 52 5.80 1.25 -13.45
C ILE A 52 5.70 -0.04 -12.64
N ILE A 53 5.50 -1.20 -13.30
CA ILE A 53 5.45 -2.51 -12.64
C ILE A 53 6.79 -2.82 -11.95
N GLY A 54 7.93 -2.50 -12.58
CA GLY A 54 9.25 -2.65 -11.97
C GLY A 54 9.39 -1.88 -10.65
N GLY A 55 8.89 -0.64 -10.59
CA GLY A 55 8.87 0.14 -9.35
C GLY A 55 7.89 -0.40 -8.31
N MET A 56 6.75 -0.97 -8.73
CA MET A 56 5.78 -1.58 -7.80
C MET A 56 6.38 -2.76 -7.00
N VAL A 57 7.30 -3.52 -7.61
CA VAL A 57 8.00 -4.66 -6.97
C VAL A 57 8.90 -4.21 -5.81
N VAL A 58 9.44 -2.98 -5.88
CA VAL A 58 10.39 -2.44 -4.90
C VAL A 58 9.68 -1.90 -3.65
N ALA A 59 8.43 -1.44 -3.80
CA ALA A 59 7.73 -0.72 -2.74
C ALA A 59 7.36 -1.61 -1.52
N PRO A 60 7.80 -1.27 -0.30
CA PRO A 60 7.61 -2.08 0.91
C PRO A 60 6.29 -1.78 1.63
N LEU A 61 5.20 -1.48 0.91
CA LEU A 61 3.97 -0.96 1.52
C LEU A 61 3.03 -2.01 2.10
N ILE A 62 3.25 -3.31 1.89
CA ILE A 62 2.31 -4.35 2.35
C ILE A 62 2.17 -4.33 3.88
N THR A 63 3.29 -4.27 4.57
CA THR A 63 3.35 -4.50 6.01
C THR A 63 2.59 -3.48 6.86
N PRO A 64 2.75 -2.16 6.65
CA PRO A 64 1.98 -1.20 7.44
C PRO A 64 0.46 -1.32 7.23
N PHE A 65 -0.02 -1.73 6.06
CA PHE A 65 -1.47 -1.82 5.79
C PHE A 65 -2.08 -3.04 6.50
N PHE A 66 -1.35 -4.15 6.56
CA PHE A 66 -1.74 -5.32 7.35
C PHE A 66 -1.59 -5.09 8.85
N GLY A 67 -0.54 -4.37 9.26
CA GLY A 67 -0.34 -3.94 10.65
C GLY A 67 -1.53 -3.12 11.16
N LEU A 68 -2.01 -2.17 10.35
CA LEU A 68 -3.20 -1.38 10.66
C LEU A 68 -4.45 -2.26 10.80
N SER A 69 -4.66 -3.16 9.84
CA SER A 69 -5.82 -4.05 9.83
C SER A 69 -5.88 -4.97 11.07
N ILE A 70 -4.74 -5.52 11.49
CA ILE A 70 -4.65 -6.38 12.67
C ILE A 70 -4.76 -5.59 13.98
N SER A 71 -4.12 -4.42 14.07
CA SER A 71 -4.20 -3.57 15.27
C SER A 71 -5.63 -3.08 15.52
N LEU A 72 -6.39 -2.81 14.45
CA LEU A 72 -7.83 -2.53 14.53
C LEU A 72 -8.63 -3.74 15.05
N ILE A 73 -8.37 -4.95 14.54
CA ILE A 73 -9.06 -6.18 15.01
C ILE A 73 -8.76 -6.46 16.49
N LEU A 74 -7.50 -6.28 16.91
CA LEU A 74 -7.07 -6.55 18.28
C LEU A 74 -7.38 -5.40 19.26
N LEU A 75 -8.02 -4.31 18.80
CA LEU A 75 -8.30 -3.10 19.59
C LEU A 75 -7.04 -2.52 20.26
N ARG A 76 -5.90 -2.64 19.56
CA ARG A 76 -4.57 -2.21 19.98
C ARG A 76 -4.36 -0.76 19.55
N ILE A 77 -4.89 0.17 20.35
CA ILE A 77 -4.97 1.61 20.01
C ILE A 77 -3.60 2.23 19.77
N LYS A 78 -2.60 1.90 20.60
CA LYS A 78 -1.24 2.44 20.45
C LYS A 78 -0.62 2.03 19.12
N GLU A 79 -0.67 0.74 18.80
CA GLU A 79 -0.14 0.17 17.54
C GLU A 79 -0.89 0.69 16.32
N THR A 80 -2.20 0.97 16.46
CA THR A 80 -3.02 1.59 15.41
C THR A 80 -2.45 2.96 15.03
N PHE A 81 -2.21 3.84 16.02
CA PHE A 81 -1.64 5.17 15.77
C PHE A 81 -0.20 5.12 15.25
N GLU A 82 0.65 4.24 15.78
CA GLU A 82 2.02 4.03 15.27
C GLU A 82 2.01 3.62 13.78
N THR A 83 1.09 2.74 13.41
CA THR A 83 0.98 2.26 12.03
C THR A 83 0.38 3.32 11.10
N ILE A 84 -0.63 4.07 11.55
CA ILE A 84 -1.16 5.22 10.79
C ILE A 84 -0.06 6.25 10.54
N GLY A 85 0.75 6.58 11.55
CA GLY A 85 1.90 7.48 11.39
C GLY A 85 2.88 6.99 10.32
N SER A 86 3.17 5.70 10.30
CA SER A 86 4.05 5.07 9.31
C SER A 86 3.49 5.16 7.89
N ILE A 87 2.19 4.91 7.73
CA ILE A 87 1.48 5.05 6.44
C ILE A 87 1.53 6.50 5.97
N ILE A 88 1.22 7.47 6.83
CA ILE A 88 1.25 8.89 6.50
C ILE A 88 2.65 9.33 6.07
N LEU A 89 3.70 8.92 6.79
CA LEU A 89 5.07 9.23 6.42
C LEU A 89 5.47 8.59 5.08
N GLY A 90 5.04 7.35 4.82
CA GLY A 90 5.26 6.68 3.53
C GLY A 90 4.56 7.41 2.37
N ILE A 91 3.31 7.82 2.57
CA ILE A 91 2.55 8.64 1.61
C ILE A 91 3.28 9.95 1.36
N PHE A 92 3.71 10.63 2.42
CA PHE A 92 4.43 11.90 2.31
C PHE A 92 5.71 11.75 1.49
N VAL A 93 6.53 10.74 1.77
CA VAL A 93 7.75 10.46 0.99
C VAL A 93 7.42 10.19 -0.47
N ALA A 94 6.42 9.35 -0.75
CA ALA A 94 6.05 9.02 -2.13
C ALA A 94 5.61 10.25 -2.93
N VAL A 95 4.75 11.10 -2.33
CA VAL A 95 4.26 12.33 -2.93
C VAL A 95 5.39 13.34 -3.13
N VAL A 96 6.25 13.55 -2.13
CA VAL A 96 7.36 14.51 -2.20
C VAL A 96 8.37 14.12 -3.27
N ILE A 97 8.76 12.85 -3.35
CA ILE A 97 9.70 12.38 -4.37
C ILE A 97 9.11 12.57 -5.77
N SER A 98 7.85 12.20 -5.96
CA SER A 98 7.17 12.32 -7.25
C SER A 98 6.98 13.79 -7.65
N PHE A 99 6.70 14.67 -6.67
CA PHE A 99 6.67 16.12 -6.87
C PHE A 99 8.03 16.67 -7.31
N ILE A 100 9.13 16.29 -6.62
CA ILE A 100 10.49 16.73 -6.98
C ILE A 100 10.81 16.32 -8.41
N ILE A 101 10.49 15.08 -8.80
CA ILE A 101 10.72 14.58 -10.16
C ILE A 101 9.88 15.36 -11.17
N GLY A 102 8.58 15.57 -10.90
CA GLY A 102 7.73 16.38 -11.77
C GLY A 102 8.25 17.81 -11.92
N TYR A 103 8.71 18.43 -10.82
CA TYR A 103 9.24 19.78 -10.81
C TYR A 103 10.56 19.89 -11.59
N ILE A 104 11.51 18.97 -11.37
CA ILE A 104 12.78 18.91 -12.12
C ILE A 104 12.50 18.68 -13.61
N THR A 105 11.58 17.76 -13.94
CA THR A 105 11.22 17.46 -15.33
C THR A 105 10.64 18.69 -16.03
N ASN A 106 9.73 19.42 -15.37
CA ASN A 106 9.18 20.68 -15.91
C ASN A 106 10.26 21.75 -16.15
N LEU A 107 11.27 21.84 -15.27
CA LEU A 107 12.39 22.77 -15.44
C LEU A 107 13.35 22.35 -16.57
N ALA A 108 13.65 21.06 -16.69
CA ALA A 108 14.64 20.53 -17.62
C ALA A 108 14.16 20.51 -19.08
N PHE A 109 12.86 20.29 -19.33
CA PHE A 109 12.33 20.06 -20.68
C PHE A 109 11.74 21.30 -21.39
N ILE A 110 11.96 22.52 -20.89
CA ILE A 110 11.39 23.77 -21.47
C ILE A 110 9.88 23.60 -21.75
N GLY A 111 9.14 23.02 -20.80
CA GLY A 111 7.73 22.68 -20.97
C GLY A 111 7.24 21.72 -19.91
N THR A 112 5.93 21.73 -19.66
CA THR A 112 5.29 20.70 -18.82
C THR A 112 5.28 19.36 -19.52
N PHE A 113 5.65 18.28 -18.82
CA PHE A 113 5.47 16.94 -19.35
C PHE A 113 3.99 16.64 -19.63
N ASP A 114 3.74 15.85 -20.67
CA ASP A 114 2.39 15.55 -21.13
C ASP A 114 1.61 14.69 -20.12
N ASN A 115 0.29 14.81 -20.17
CA ASN A 115 -0.60 13.90 -19.45
C ASN A 115 -0.69 12.58 -20.20
N THR A 116 0.22 11.66 -19.87
CA THR A 116 0.29 10.33 -20.48
C THR A 116 -0.95 9.48 -20.17
N THR A 117 -1.13 8.41 -20.94
CA THR A 117 -2.25 7.48 -20.76
C THR A 117 -2.21 6.84 -19.37
N GLU A 118 -1.04 6.43 -18.91
CA GLU A 118 -0.84 5.87 -17.57
C GLU A 118 -1.18 6.88 -16.47
N ILE A 119 -0.78 8.15 -16.58
CA ILE A 119 -1.15 9.19 -15.63
C ILE A 119 -2.67 9.38 -15.59
N LEU A 120 -3.30 9.55 -16.76
CA LEU A 120 -4.75 9.77 -16.85
C LEU A 120 -5.54 8.57 -16.32
N SER A 121 -5.04 7.35 -16.50
CA SER A 121 -5.68 6.14 -15.96
C SER A 121 -5.80 6.13 -14.44
N ARG A 122 -4.92 6.85 -13.72
CA ARG A 122 -4.93 6.97 -12.24
C ARG A 122 -5.72 8.18 -11.73
N THR A 123 -6.43 8.89 -12.59
CA THR A 123 -7.29 10.03 -12.22
C THR A 123 -8.78 9.73 -12.34
N LYS A 124 -9.16 8.49 -12.69
CA LYS A 124 -10.55 8.07 -12.85
C LYS A 124 -10.96 7.13 -11.71
N PRO A 125 -11.52 7.66 -10.61
CA PRO A 125 -12.05 6.80 -9.56
C PRO A 125 -13.21 5.97 -10.11
N ASP A 126 -13.15 4.66 -9.90
CA ASP A 126 -14.17 3.69 -10.34
C ASP A 126 -14.45 2.71 -9.20
N VAL A 127 -15.71 2.29 -9.06
CA VAL A 127 -16.14 1.27 -8.10
C VAL A 127 -15.43 -0.06 -8.37
N LEU A 128 -15.08 -0.36 -9.63
CA LEU A 128 -14.32 -1.56 -9.96
C LEU A 128 -12.93 -1.57 -9.29
N TYR A 129 -12.27 -0.41 -9.15
CA TYR A 129 -11.00 -0.33 -8.42
C TYR A 129 -11.18 -0.64 -6.93
N PHE A 130 -12.30 -0.24 -6.33
CA PHE A 130 -12.62 -0.62 -4.96
C PHE A 130 -12.75 -2.13 -4.78
N ILE A 131 -13.46 -2.81 -5.69
CA ILE A 131 -13.64 -4.26 -5.66
C ILE A 131 -12.27 -4.96 -5.78
N VAL A 132 -11.43 -4.52 -6.73
CA VAL A 132 -10.07 -5.04 -6.90
C VAL A 132 -9.24 -4.82 -5.64
N ALA A 133 -9.34 -3.65 -5.00
CA ALA A 133 -8.64 -3.35 -3.75
C ALA A 133 -9.08 -4.28 -2.60
N VAL A 134 -10.38 -4.55 -2.46
CA VAL A 134 -10.90 -5.52 -1.47
C VAL A 134 -10.36 -6.92 -1.73
N LEU A 135 -10.38 -7.38 -2.99
CA LEU A 135 -9.85 -8.69 -3.37
C LEU A 135 -8.34 -8.79 -3.12
N SER A 136 -7.58 -7.73 -3.40
CA SER A 136 -6.14 -7.64 -3.10
C SER A 136 -5.88 -7.72 -1.60
N GLY A 137 -6.69 -7.06 -0.77
CA GLY A 137 -6.63 -7.18 0.69
C GLY A 137 -6.91 -8.61 1.18
N LEU A 138 -7.96 -9.26 0.65
CA LEU A 138 -8.34 -10.64 0.98
C LEU A 138 -7.22 -11.64 0.63
N ILE A 139 -6.77 -11.63 -0.62
CA ILE A 139 -5.71 -12.55 -1.09
C ILE A 139 -4.40 -12.24 -0.38
N GLY A 140 -4.11 -10.96 -0.17
CA GLY A 140 -2.83 -10.55 0.38
C GLY A 140 -2.65 -10.90 1.85
N SER A 141 -3.66 -10.64 2.67
CA SER A 141 -3.66 -11.07 4.07
C SER A 141 -3.63 -12.60 4.20
N TYR A 142 -4.30 -13.34 3.31
CA TYR A 142 -4.23 -14.79 3.28
C TYR A 142 -2.83 -15.31 2.95
N ALA A 143 -2.18 -14.73 1.94
CA ALA A 143 -0.81 -15.08 1.56
C ALA A 143 0.18 -14.71 2.67
N TYR A 144 0.02 -13.55 3.30
CA TYR A 144 0.90 -13.06 4.36
C TYR A 144 0.94 -13.98 5.59
N VAL A 145 -0.19 -14.60 5.92
CA VAL A 145 -0.26 -15.57 7.03
C VAL A 145 0.37 -16.92 6.65
N ARG A 146 0.52 -17.22 5.35
CA ARG A 146 1.02 -18.50 4.85
C ARG A 146 2.45 -18.40 4.30
N PRO A 147 3.46 -18.94 5.01
CA PRO A 147 4.87 -18.81 4.61
C PRO A 147 5.24 -19.53 3.30
N THR A 148 4.35 -20.32 2.72
CA THR A 148 4.56 -21.04 1.46
C THR A 148 4.16 -20.23 0.22
N LEU A 149 3.52 -19.07 0.39
CA LEU A 149 3.04 -18.24 -0.71
C LEU A 149 3.98 -17.07 -0.96
N SER A 150 4.17 -16.70 -2.23
CA SER A 150 5.08 -15.61 -2.61
C SER A 150 4.52 -14.25 -2.21
N GLU A 151 5.07 -13.68 -1.14
CA GLU A 151 4.76 -12.33 -0.66
C GLU A 151 4.94 -11.25 -1.76
N ARG A 152 5.86 -11.50 -2.72
CA ARG A 152 6.14 -10.56 -3.81
C ARG A 152 4.97 -10.37 -4.77
N ILE A 153 4.28 -11.44 -5.16
CA ILE A 153 3.20 -11.36 -6.16
C ILE A 153 2.03 -10.55 -5.61
N VAL A 154 1.69 -10.81 -4.35
CA VAL A 154 0.69 -10.03 -3.60
C VAL A 154 1.13 -8.59 -3.42
N GLY A 155 2.41 -8.37 -3.13
CA GLY A 155 3.00 -7.06 -2.99
C GLY A 155 2.82 -6.18 -4.21
N ILE A 156 3.03 -6.74 -5.40
CA ILE A 156 2.82 -6.04 -6.66
C ILE A 156 1.36 -5.61 -6.80
N ALA A 157 0.41 -6.51 -6.53
CA ALA A 157 -1.02 -6.20 -6.67
C ALA A 157 -1.49 -5.07 -5.72
N ILE A 158 -0.99 -5.08 -4.47
CA ILE A 158 -1.28 -4.04 -3.47
C ILE A 158 -0.60 -2.72 -3.85
N SER A 159 0.68 -2.78 -4.21
CA SER A 159 1.48 -1.62 -4.62
C SER A 159 0.88 -0.93 -5.85
N ALA A 160 0.36 -1.71 -6.81
CA ALA A 160 -0.29 -1.18 -8.01
C ALA A 160 -1.50 -0.30 -7.70
N ALA A 161 -2.22 -0.59 -6.63
CA ALA A 161 -3.38 0.19 -6.20
C ALA A 161 -3.01 1.44 -5.37
N ILE A 162 -1.78 1.53 -4.88
CA ILE A 162 -1.39 2.52 -3.86
C ILE A 162 -0.35 3.51 -4.41
N VAL A 163 0.81 3.03 -4.85
CA VAL A 163 1.95 3.90 -5.16
C VAL A 163 1.73 4.72 -6.43
N PRO A 164 1.22 4.17 -7.55
CA PRO A 164 1.01 4.97 -8.76
C PRO A 164 0.01 6.12 -8.58
N PRO A 165 -1.15 5.95 -7.92
CA PRO A 165 -2.02 7.09 -7.60
C PRO A 165 -1.32 8.17 -6.76
N LEU A 166 -0.51 7.80 -5.77
CA LEU A 166 0.27 8.77 -4.98
C LEU A 166 1.34 9.48 -5.81
N ALA A 167 1.99 8.75 -6.72
CA ALA A 167 2.95 9.34 -7.64
C ALA A 167 2.28 10.35 -8.58
N VAL A 168 1.09 10.04 -9.10
CA VAL A 168 0.28 11.00 -9.87
C VAL A 168 -0.10 12.22 -9.03
N VAL A 169 -0.46 12.07 -7.75
CA VAL A 169 -0.69 13.23 -6.87
C VAL A 169 0.55 14.14 -6.81
N GLY A 170 1.75 13.58 -6.61
CA GLY A 170 2.99 14.36 -6.61
C GLY A 170 3.31 15.03 -7.94
N LEU A 171 3.16 14.29 -9.05
CA LEU A 171 3.35 14.82 -10.41
C LEU A 171 2.35 15.94 -10.74
N SER A 172 1.09 15.80 -10.34
CA SER A 172 0.05 16.81 -10.53
C SER A 172 0.26 18.04 -9.64
N LEU A 173 0.83 17.89 -8.43
CA LEU A 173 1.29 19.02 -7.62
C LEU A 173 2.35 19.85 -8.34
N ALA A 174 3.29 19.21 -9.05
CA ALA A 174 4.30 19.92 -9.84
C ALA A 174 3.70 20.70 -11.02
N LYS A 175 2.51 20.31 -11.49
CA LYS A 175 1.75 20.99 -12.55
C LYS A 175 0.68 21.95 -12.01
N MET A 176 0.49 22.03 -10.69
CA MET A 176 -0.61 22.74 -10.03
C MET A 176 -2.01 22.32 -10.54
N ASP A 177 -2.16 21.07 -11.01
CA ASP A 177 -3.44 20.54 -11.50
C ASP A 177 -4.28 20.01 -10.34
N ILE A 178 -5.09 20.89 -9.75
CA ILE A 178 -5.97 20.58 -8.62
C ILE A 178 -6.94 19.45 -8.94
N LYS A 179 -7.45 19.38 -10.18
CA LYS A 179 -8.43 18.34 -10.56
C LYS A 179 -7.80 16.95 -10.52
N MET A 180 -6.59 16.81 -11.06
CA MET A 180 -5.86 15.54 -11.03
C MET A 180 -5.38 15.16 -9.63
N ILE A 181 -4.96 16.15 -8.83
CA ILE A 181 -4.61 15.94 -7.41
C ILE A 181 -5.79 15.34 -6.66
N THR A 182 -6.97 15.97 -6.74
CA THR A 182 -8.16 15.50 -6.03
C THR A 182 -8.60 14.12 -6.53
N SER A 183 -8.65 13.91 -7.85
CA SER A 183 -9.17 12.65 -8.41
C SER A 183 -8.25 11.47 -8.11
N SER A 184 -6.93 11.64 -8.18
CA SER A 184 -5.96 10.60 -7.84
C SER A 184 -5.88 10.34 -6.35
N SER A 185 -6.06 11.38 -5.52
CA SER A 185 -6.16 11.22 -4.06
C SER A 185 -7.41 10.43 -3.67
N ILE A 186 -8.55 10.68 -4.32
CA ILE A 186 -9.78 9.90 -4.11
C ILE A 186 -9.56 8.44 -4.52
N LEU A 187 -8.95 8.19 -5.68
CA LEU A 187 -8.64 6.83 -6.12
C LEU A 187 -7.74 6.10 -5.11
N PHE A 188 -6.69 6.77 -4.63
CA PHE A 188 -5.83 6.25 -3.56
C PHE A 188 -6.63 5.91 -2.31
N LEU A 189 -7.49 6.81 -1.83
CA LEU A 189 -8.28 6.59 -0.61
C LEU A 189 -9.24 5.41 -0.75
N ILE A 190 -9.92 5.30 -1.90
CA ILE A 190 -10.80 4.15 -2.20
C ILE A 190 -10.01 2.85 -2.16
N ASN A 191 -8.83 2.82 -2.78
CA ASN A 191 -7.98 1.64 -2.80
C ASN A 191 -7.44 1.29 -1.41
N PHE A 192 -7.01 2.29 -0.65
CA PHE A 192 -6.55 2.12 0.73
C PHE A 192 -7.64 1.49 1.60
N LEU A 193 -8.84 2.07 1.60
CA LEU A 193 -9.97 1.58 2.38
C LEU A 193 -10.39 0.17 1.94
N GLY A 194 -10.40 -0.10 0.63
CA GLY A 194 -10.70 -1.42 0.09
C GLY A 194 -9.71 -2.48 0.57
N ILE A 195 -8.40 -2.21 0.50
CA ILE A 195 -7.35 -3.13 0.97
C ILE A 195 -7.47 -3.37 2.47
N CYS A 196 -7.69 -2.32 3.27
CA CYS A 196 -7.89 -2.48 4.72
C CYS A 196 -9.13 -3.31 5.02
N LEU A 197 -10.27 -3.05 4.37
CA LEU A 197 -11.49 -3.81 4.54
C LEU A 197 -11.30 -5.29 4.19
N GLY A 198 -10.73 -5.59 3.02
CA GLY A 198 -10.44 -6.96 2.60
C GLY A 198 -9.49 -7.67 3.55
N SER A 199 -8.46 -6.98 4.02
CA SER A 199 -7.51 -7.53 4.99
C SER A 199 -8.17 -7.84 6.33
N ILE A 200 -9.01 -6.92 6.85
CA ILE A 200 -9.75 -7.11 8.10
C ILE A 200 -10.66 -8.34 8.00
N LEU A 201 -11.44 -8.44 6.92
CA LEU A 201 -12.35 -9.56 6.69
C LEU A 201 -11.60 -10.91 6.68
N MET A 202 -10.50 -11.00 5.94
CA MET A 202 -9.72 -12.23 5.87
C MET A 202 -9.04 -12.56 7.21
N PHE A 203 -8.47 -11.58 7.92
CA PHE A 203 -7.90 -11.84 9.24
C PHE A 203 -8.95 -12.33 10.25
N ILE A 204 -10.19 -11.81 10.21
CA ILE A 204 -11.31 -12.34 11.00
C ILE A 204 -11.64 -13.78 10.60
N ILE A 205 -11.68 -14.09 9.29
CA ILE A 205 -11.91 -15.45 8.78
C ILE A 205 -10.82 -16.41 9.28
N LEU A 206 -9.56 -15.97 9.30
CA LEU A 206 -8.42 -16.71 9.85
C LEU A 206 -8.40 -16.76 11.39
N GLY A 207 -9.39 -16.13 12.04
CA GLY A 207 -9.64 -16.19 13.47
C GLY A 207 -8.76 -15.25 14.31
N PHE A 208 -8.13 -14.23 13.72
CA PHE A 208 -7.49 -13.17 14.50
C PHE A 208 -8.58 -12.43 15.31
N GLY A 209 -8.32 -12.14 16.60
CA GLY A 209 -9.26 -11.45 17.50
C GLY A 209 -10.18 -12.32 18.37
N LYS A 210 -10.17 -13.66 18.24
CA LYS A 210 -11.04 -14.57 19.04
C LYS A 210 -10.47 -14.99 20.42
N GLU A 211 -9.45 -14.33 20.96
CA GLU A 211 -8.71 -14.81 22.15
C GLU A 211 -9.35 -14.49 23.52
N LYS A 212 -10.57 -13.95 23.59
CA LYS A 212 -11.17 -13.51 24.86
C LYS A 212 -12.05 -14.52 25.62
N GLU A 213 -12.21 -15.77 25.18
CA GLU A 213 -13.14 -16.74 25.83
C GLU A 213 -12.47 -17.99 26.46
N SER A 214 -11.20 -17.93 26.89
CA SER A 214 -10.55 -19.06 27.59
C SER A 214 -9.90 -18.69 28.92
N LYS A 215 -10.51 -17.78 29.67
CA LYS A 215 -10.26 -17.61 31.11
C LYS A 215 -11.59 -17.32 31.83
N LEU A 216 -12.42 -18.35 31.92
CA LEU A 216 -13.44 -18.51 32.97
C LEU A 216 -12.78 -19.23 34.14
#